data_AF-A0A923DJ06-F1
#
_entry.id   AF-A0A923DJ06-F1
#
_cell.length_a   1.000
_cell.length_b   1.000
_cell.length_c   1.000
_cell.angle_alpha   90.00
_cell.angle_beta   90.00
_cell.angle_gamma   90.00
#
_symmetry.space_group_name_H-M   'P 1'
#
loop_
_entity.id
_entity.type
_entity.pdbx_description
1 polymer ?
#
loop_
_entity_poly.entity_id
_entity_poly.type
_entity_poly.pdbx_seq_one_letter_code
_entity_poly.pdbx_strand_id
1 'polypeptide(L)' 'IIIAAYEKASAEGFYGTDDASLVERMGIPVRMIPGDCDNIKVTTPEDLLLGDLIFRRSSHEKDG' A
#
# COMPACT_ATOMS: atom_id res chain seq x y z
N ILE A 1 -5.91 13.26 -9.86
CA ILE A 1 -6.87 12.46 -9.04
C ILE A 1 -6.48 12.54 -7.57
N ILE A 2 -5.29 12.09 -7.16
CA ILE A 2 -4.86 12.09 -5.75
C ILE A 2 -4.96 13.46 -5.07
N ILE A 3 -4.37 14.52 -5.65
CA ILE A 3 -4.43 15.88 -5.07
C ILE A 3 -5.88 16.32 -4.80
N ALA A 4 -6.77 16.16 -5.77
CA ALA A 4 -8.19 16.51 -5.62
C ALA A 4 -8.91 15.66 -4.55
N ALA A 5 -8.49 14.41 -4.35
CA ALA A 5 -9.02 13.54 -3.29
C ALA A 5 -8.63 14.06 -1.90
N TYR A 6 -7.39 14.50 -1.73
CA TYR A 6 -6.90 15.11 -0.50
C TYR A 6 -7.57 16.46 -0.22
N GLU A 7 -7.74 17.32 -1.23
CA GLU A 7 -8.45 18.59 -1.09
C GLU A 7 -9.90 18.39 -0.64
N LYS A 8 -10.62 17.45 -1.27
CA LYS A 8 -11.99 17.09 -0.89
C LYS A 8 -12.05 16.51 0.53
N ALA A 9 -11.18 15.58 0.86
CA ALA A 9 -11.13 14.99 2.20
C ALA A 9 -10.84 16.05 3.29
N SER A 10 -9.91 16.97 3.01
CA SER A 10 -9.63 18.10 3.91
C SER A 10 -10.84 19.02 4.08
N ALA A 11 -11.53 19.38 2.99
CA ALA A 11 -12.72 20.23 3.04
C ALA A 11 -13.90 19.56 3.79
N GLU A 12 -13.99 18.24 3.77
CA GLU A 12 -15.02 17.45 4.45
C GLU A 12 -14.63 17.00 5.87
N GLY A 13 -13.41 17.30 6.32
CA GLY A 13 -12.89 16.81 7.61
C GLY A 13 -12.72 15.28 7.66
N PHE A 14 -12.54 14.63 6.51
CA PHE A 14 -12.31 13.20 6.41
C PHE A 14 -10.82 12.88 6.45
N TYR A 15 -10.44 11.88 7.24
CA TYR A 15 -9.08 11.33 7.27
C TYR A 15 -9.09 9.91 6.71
N GLY A 16 -8.53 9.74 5.51
CA GLY A 16 -8.32 8.44 4.89
C GLY A 16 -7.08 7.74 5.43
N THR A 17 -7.10 6.41 5.46
CA THR A 17 -5.96 5.58 5.88
C THR A 17 -4.94 5.34 4.77
N ASP A 18 -5.38 5.51 3.53
CA ASP A 18 -4.65 5.24 2.29
C ASP A 18 -5.29 6.01 1.13
N ASP A 19 -4.56 6.10 0.01
CA ASP A 19 -4.99 6.83 -1.17
C ASP A 19 -6.28 6.30 -1.81
N ALA A 20 -6.50 4.97 -1.78
CA ALA A 20 -7.68 4.38 -2.37
C ALA A 20 -8.95 4.83 -1.65
N SER A 21 -8.92 4.83 -0.30
CA SER A 21 -10.04 5.30 0.51
C SER A 21 -10.44 6.76 0.21
N LEU A 22 -9.46 7.62 -0.10
CA LEU A 22 -9.69 9.02 -0.47
C LEU A 22 -10.36 9.12 -1.86
N VAL A 23 -9.88 8.33 -2.82
CA VAL A 23 -10.41 8.31 -4.19
C VAL A 23 -11.82 7.71 -4.23
N GLU A 24 -12.07 6.63 -3.49
CA GLU A 24 -13.41 6.02 -3.38
C GLU A 24 -14.43 7.01 -2.80
N ARG A 25 -14.03 7.81 -1.80
CA ARG A 25 -14.88 8.86 -1.23
C ARG A 25 -15.22 9.98 -2.21
N MET A 26 -14.42 10.18 -3.26
CA MET A 26 -14.79 11.07 -4.37
C MET A 26 -15.93 10.49 -5.24
N GLY A 27 -16.33 9.24 -5.03
CA GLY A 27 -17.25 8.50 -5.90
C GLY A 27 -16.56 7.88 -7.11
N ILE A 28 -15.23 7.84 -7.12
CA ILE A 28 -14.44 7.27 -8.22
C ILE A 28 -14.21 5.78 -7.91
N PRO A 29 -14.57 4.85 -8.81
CA PRO A 29 -14.37 3.44 -8.58
C PRO A 29 -12.88 3.10 -8.57
N VAL A 30 -12.43 2.39 -7.53
CA VAL A 30 -11.10 1.79 -7.45
C VAL A 30 -11.19 0.30 -7.79
N ARG A 31 -10.13 -0.23 -8.42
CA ARG A 31 -10.01 -1.64 -8.78
C ARG A 31 -8.94 -2.29 -7.92
N MET A 32 -9.30 -3.40 -7.28
CA MET A 32 -8.35 -4.26 -6.59
C MET A 32 -7.63 -5.16 -7.60
N ILE A 33 -6.30 -5.21 -7.51
CA ILE A 33 -5.45 -6.11 -8.29
C ILE A 33 -4.74 -7.06 -7.30
N PRO A 34 -4.70 -8.38 -7.56
CA PRO A 34 -3.96 -9.30 -6.72
C PRO A 34 -2.49 -8.87 -6.57
N GLY A 35 -2.04 -8.72 -5.33
CA GLY A 35 -0.68 -8.36 -4.97
C GLY A 35 0.09 -9.54 -4.39
N ASP A 36 1.39 -9.36 -4.22
CA ASP A 36 2.26 -10.32 -3.54
C ASP A 36 2.10 -10.19 -2.01
N CYS A 37 1.97 -11.32 -1.32
CA CYS A 37 1.95 -11.37 0.15
C CYS A 37 3.29 -10.96 0.77
N ASP A 38 4.38 -11.04 0.00
CA ASP A 38 5.71 -10.62 0.41
C ASP A 38 5.91 -9.11 0.42
N ASN A 39 4.97 -8.33 -0.15
CA ASN A 39 4.96 -6.87 -0.08
C ASN A 39 4.48 -6.39 1.31
N ILE A 40 5.21 -6.80 2.34
CA ILE A 40 4.90 -6.49 3.72
C ILE A 40 5.17 -5.02 4.04
N LYS A 41 4.38 -4.48 4.97
CA LYS A 41 4.65 -3.15 5.54
C LYS A 41 5.63 -3.31 6.70
N VAL A 42 6.84 -2.77 6.57
CA VAL A 42 7.81 -2.69 7.68
C VAL A 42 7.36 -1.60 8.63
N THR A 43 6.90 -2.00 9.83
CA THR A 43 6.35 -1.10 10.85
C THR A 43 7.01 -1.26 12.22
N THR A 44 7.74 -2.36 12.42
CA THR A 44 8.47 -2.69 13.64
C THR A 44 9.90 -3.13 13.31
N PRO A 45 10.85 -3.03 14.27
CA PRO A 45 12.20 -3.56 14.07
C PRO A 45 12.23 -5.06 13.73
N GLU A 46 11.31 -5.84 14.30
CA GLU A 46 11.21 -7.28 14.08
C GLU A 46 10.83 -7.64 12.64
N ASP A 47 10.10 -6.77 11.93
CA ASP A 47 9.76 -6.95 10.52
C ASP A 47 11.00 -7.05 9.62
N LEU A 48 12.16 -6.51 10.05
CA LEU A 48 13.41 -6.62 9.30
C LEU A 48 13.89 -8.07 9.17
N LEU A 49 13.60 -8.93 10.15
CA LEU A 49 13.93 -10.36 10.08
C LEU A 49 13.13 -11.05 8.98
N LEU A 50 11.84 -10.72 8.87
CA LEU A 50 10.97 -11.22 7.81
C LEU A 50 11.37 -10.64 6.45
N GLY A 51 11.71 -9.35 6.40
CA GLY A 51 12.19 -8.68 5.18
C GLY A 51 13.48 -9.29 4.62
N ASP A 52 14.45 -9.63 5.48
CA ASP A 52 15.68 -10.31 5.06
C ASP A 52 15.39 -11.73 4.52
N LEU A 53 14.48 -12.47 5.14
CA LEU A 53 14.03 -13.78 4.64
C LEU A 53 13.39 -13.66 3.24
N ILE A 54 12.47 -12.72 3.07
CA ILE A 54 11.80 -12.44 1.78
C ILE A 54 12.85 -12.08 0.72
N PHE A 55 13.76 -11.14 1.03
CA PHE A 55 14.80 -10.68 0.10
C PHE A 55 15.72 -11.81 -0.36
N ARG A 56 16.13 -12.71 0.55
CA ARG A 56 16.98 -13.86 0.21
C ARG A 56 16.27 -14.88 -0.67
N ARG A 57 14.97 -15.14 -0.43
CA ARG A 57 14.16 -16.02 -1.28
C ARG A 57 14.06 -15.46 -2.71
N SER A 58 13.74 -14.17 -2.84
CA SER A 58 13.63 -13.51 -4.15
C SER A 58 14.96 -13.44 -4.91
N SER A 59 16.09 -13.56 -4.22
CA SER A 59 17.42 -13.63 -4.84
C SER A 59 17.75 -15.02 -5.39
N HIS A 60 17.21 -16.10 -4.79
CA HIS A 60 17.43 -17.48 -5.26
C HIS A 60 16.48 -17.91 -6.38
N GLU A 61 15.32 -17.27 -6.52
CA GLU A 61 14.39 -17.49 -7.65
C GLU A 61 14.90 -16.93 -8.98
N LYS A 62 15.90 -16.04 -8.99
CA LYS A 62 16.45 -15.44 -10.21
C LYS A 62 17.60 -16.23 -10.86
N ASP A 63 18.11 -17.25 -10.15
CA ASP A 63 19.28 -18.04 -10.55
C ASP A 63 18.92 -19.48 -11.02
N GLY A 64 17.63 -19.78 -11.22
CA GLY A 64 17.13 -21.06 -11.76
C GLY A 64 16.21 -20.85 -12.96
#